data_AF-A0A6V7PVD9-F1
#
_entry.id   AF-A0A6V7PVD9-F1
#
_cell.length_a   1.000
_cell.length_b   1.000
_cell.length_c   1.000
_cell.angle_alpha   90.00
_cell.angle_beta   90.00
_cell.angle_gamma   90.00
#
_symmetry.space_group_name_H-M   'P 1'
#
loop_
_entity.id
_entity.type
_entity.pdbx_description
1 polymer ?
#
loop_
_entity_poly.entity_id
_entity_poly.type
_entity_poly.pdbx_seq_one_letter_code
_entity_poly.pdbx_strand_id
1 'polypeptide(L)'
;MEKHMKVFHEPLHCPCGVVLEKEEMVQHQSLTCPLRLIVCRFCGDMVQAGTEPLDARDRLRGLSEHESICGSRTAPCDSCGRSIMLKEMDIHVIAVHQKN
;
A
#
# COMPACT_ATOMS: atom_id res chain seq x y z
N MET A 1 30.76 22.43 -9.16
CA MET A 1 30.30 21.21 -9.83
C MET A 1 30.52 19.96 -8.97
N GLU A 2 31.74 19.69 -8.48
CA GLU A 2 32.10 18.42 -7.81
C GLU A 2 31.24 18.09 -6.56
N LYS A 3 30.95 19.06 -5.69
CA LYS A 3 30.09 18.83 -4.52
C LYS A 3 28.63 18.48 -4.88
N HIS A 4 28.12 19.01 -5.99
CA HIS A 4 26.77 18.67 -6.46
C HIS A 4 26.73 17.21 -6.93
N MET A 5 27.75 16.77 -7.67
CA MET A 5 27.87 15.38 -8.11
C MET A 5 27.91 14.42 -6.93
N LYS A 6 28.74 14.68 -5.91
CA LYS A 6 28.81 13.85 -4.68
C LYS A 6 27.52 13.82 -3.84
N VAL A 7 26.68 14.85 -3.92
CA VAL A 7 25.48 14.94 -3.06
C VAL A 7 24.23 14.42 -3.75
N PHE A 8 24.12 14.60 -5.07
CA PHE A 8 22.89 14.30 -5.82
C PHE A 8 23.04 13.13 -6.79
N HIS A 9 24.27 12.85 -7.25
CA HIS A 9 24.58 11.83 -8.26
C HIS A 9 25.56 10.76 -7.73
N GLU A 10 25.61 10.59 -6.41
CA GLU A 10 26.31 9.46 -5.79
C GLU A 10 25.29 8.35 -5.49
N PRO A 11 25.51 7.11 -6.01
CA PRO A 11 24.57 6.02 -5.83
C PRO A 11 24.34 5.66 -4.36
N LEU A 12 23.07 5.71 -3.93
CA LEU A 12 22.64 5.34 -2.58
C LEU A 12 22.07 3.93 -2.58
N HIS A 13 22.33 3.18 -1.50
CA HIS A 13 21.81 1.83 -1.31
C HIS A 13 20.59 1.85 -0.39
N CYS A 14 19.47 1.31 -0.87
CA CYS A 14 18.27 1.11 -0.07
C CYS A 14 18.33 -0.25 0.65
N PRO A 15 17.81 -0.39 1.88
CA PRO A 15 17.73 -1.69 2.57
C PRO A 15 16.95 -2.77 1.81
N CYS A 16 16.09 -2.39 0.85
CA CYS A 16 15.40 -3.34 -0.02
C CYS A 16 16.29 -3.90 -1.15
N GLY A 17 17.53 -3.42 -1.29
CA GLY A 17 18.51 -3.89 -2.28
C GLY A 17 18.62 -3.05 -3.55
N VAL A 18 17.77 -2.03 -3.75
CA VAL A 18 17.92 -1.13 -4.92
C VAL A 18 19.02 -0.10 -4.70
N VAL A 19 19.66 0.29 -5.79
CA VAL A 19 20.66 1.36 -5.83
C VAL A 19 20.16 2.46 -6.75
N LEU A 20 20.04 3.68 -6.23
CA LEU A 20 19.43 4.82 -6.91
C LEU A 20 20.13 6.12 -6.53
N GLU A 21 20.00 7.15 -7.36
CA GLU A 21 20.46 8.49 -7.03
C GLU A 21 19.55 9.17 -6.00
N LYS A 22 20.01 10.27 -5.39
CA LYS A 22 19.33 10.87 -4.24
C LYS A 22 17.86 11.22 -4.49
N GLU A 23 17.55 11.85 -5.63
CA GLU A 23 16.18 12.25 -5.96
C GLU A 23 15.27 11.04 -6.16
N GLU A 24 15.76 10.04 -6.89
CA GLU A 24 15.05 8.77 -7.15
C GLU A 24 14.88 7.95 -5.85
N MET A 25 15.87 7.97 -4.96
CA MET A 25 15.83 7.29 -3.67
C MET A 25 14.72 7.84 -2.77
N VAL A 26 14.53 9.16 -2.75
CA VAL A 26 13.44 9.79 -1.98
C VAL A 26 12.06 9.38 -2.54
N GLN A 27 11.91 9.38 -3.87
CA GLN A 27 10.67 8.92 -4.50
C GLN A 27 10.43 7.43 -4.24
N HIS A 28 11.47 6.61 -4.35
CA HIS A 28 11.40 5.18 -4.07
C HIS A 28 10.95 4.91 -2.63
N GLN A 29 11.63 5.48 -1.63
CA GLN A 29 11.32 5.25 -0.22
C GLN A 29 9.91 5.70 0.17
N SER A 30 9.37 6.72 -0.49
CA SER A 30 8.03 7.23 -0.21
C SER A 30 6.91 6.47 -0.94
N LEU A 31 7.16 5.96 -2.15
CA LEU A 31 6.09 5.45 -3.03
C LEU A 31 6.20 3.95 -3.30
N THR A 32 7.38 3.44 -3.66
CA THR A 32 7.53 2.12 -4.27
C THR A 32 8.38 1.14 -3.48
N CYS A 33 9.06 1.60 -2.43
CA CYS A 33 9.90 0.73 -1.61
C CYS A 33 9.05 -0.30 -0.88
N PRO A 34 9.32 -1.60 -1.02
CA PRO A 34 8.52 -2.61 -0.34
C PRO A 34 8.65 -2.57 1.18
N LEU A 35 9.76 -2.00 1.66
CA LEU A 35 10.03 -1.81 3.08
C LEU A 35 9.51 -0.47 3.62
N ARG A 36 8.87 0.37 2.78
CA ARG A 36 8.27 1.62 3.26
C ARG A 36 7.18 1.32 4.29
N LEU A 37 7.13 2.12 5.34
CA LEU A 37 6.13 1.98 6.39
C LEU A 37 4.83 2.69 5.98
N ILE A 38 3.70 2.01 6.19
CA ILE A 38 2.36 2.57 6.06
C ILE A 38 1.55 2.27 7.30
N VAL A 39 0.55 3.11 7.52
CA VAL A 39 -0.57 2.79 8.40
C VAL A 39 -1.58 2.00 7.56
N CYS A 40 -1.76 0.72 7.85
CA CYS A 40 -2.70 -0.11 7.10
C CYS A 40 -4.15 0.32 7.39
N ARG A 41 -4.94 0.61 6.35
CA ARG A 41 -6.35 1.00 6.51
C ARG A 41 -7.26 -0.08 7.12
N PHE A 42 -6.80 -1.33 7.17
CA PHE A 42 -7.59 -2.48 7.62
C PHE A 42 -7.21 -3.02 9.00
N CYS A 43 -5.94 -2.92 9.43
CA CYS A 43 -5.55 -3.28 10.79
C CYS A 43 -5.20 -2.09 11.68
N GLY A 44 -4.93 -0.91 11.11
CA GLY A 44 -4.55 0.30 11.84
C GLY A 44 -3.07 0.35 12.28
N ASP A 45 -2.33 -0.75 12.13
CA ASP A 45 -0.92 -0.83 12.53
C ASP A 45 0.03 -0.18 11.50
N MET A 46 1.21 0.21 11.99
CA MET A 46 2.33 0.64 11.16
C MET A 46 3.13 -0.58 10.69
N VAL A 47 3.11 -0.85 9.38
CA VAL A 47 3.63 -2.07 8.77
C VAL A 47 4.36 -1.77 7.46
N GLN A 48 5.19 -2.71 7.01
CA GLN A 48 5.79 -2.64 5.67
C GLN A 48 4.73 -2.83 4.59
N ALA A 49 4.83 -2.04 3.53
CA ALA A 49 3.89 -2.07 2.41
C ALA A 49 3.89 -3.39 1.65
N GLY A 50 5.04 -4.06 1.60
CA GLY A 50 5.28 -5.15 0.66
C GLY A 50 5.43 -4.62 -0.76
N THR A 51 5.52 -5.53 -1.73
CA THR A 51 5.71 -5.20 -3.13
C THR A 51 4.41 -4.67 -3.77
N GLU A 52 4.03 -5.22 -4.91
CA GLU A 52 2.79 -4.86 -5.59
C GLU A 52 1.72 -5.92 -5.30
N PRO A 53 0.45 -5.53 -5.09
CA PRO A 53 -0.63 -6.49 -5.00
C PRO A 53 -0.71 -7.40 -6.22
N LEU A 54 -0.93 -8.70 -5.98
CA LEU A 54 -1.13 -9.68 -7.04
C LEU A 54 -2.43 -9.42 -7.83
N ASP A 55 -3.47 -8.96 -7.13
CA ASP A 55 -4.76 -8.63 -7.75
C ASP A 55 -4.70 -7.27 -8.46
N ALA A 56 -5.03 -7.27 -9.76
CA ALA A 56 -5.10 -6.05 -10.56
C ALA A 56 -6.13 -5.04 -10.04
N ARG A 57 -7.23 -5.51 -9.41
CA ARG A 57 -8.24 -4.65 -8.82
C ARG A 57 -7.72 -3.94 -7.57
N ASP A 58 -6.93 -4.62 -6.76
CA ASP A 58 -6.30 -4.04 -5.57
C ASP A 58 -5.24 -3.00 -5.97
N ARG A 59 -4.47 -3.27 -7.03
CA ARG A 59 -3.56 -2.27 -7.63
C ARG A 59 -4.30 -1.03 -8.10
N LEU A 60 -5.41 -1.19 -8.82
CA LEU A 60 -6.21 -0.06 -9.29
C LEU A 60 -6.80 0.77 -8.15
N ARG A 61 -7.05 0.15 -7.00
CA ARG A 61 -7.51 0.82 -5.77
C ARG A 61 -6.39 1.47 -4.95
N GLY A 62 -5.15 1.38 -5.41
CA GLY A 62 -3.99 1.90 -4.71
C GLY A 62 -3.75 1.22 -3.36
N LEU A 63 -4.07 -0.08 -3.26
CA LEU A 63 -3.67 -0.87 -2.11
C LEU A 63 -2.20 -1.25 -2.24
N SER A 64 -1.49 -1.25 -1.12
CA SER A 64 -0.22 -1.97 -0.99
C SER A 64 -0.45 -3.48 -0.94
N GLU A 65 0.60 -4.28 -1.15
CA GLU A 65 0.53 -5.74 -1.00
C GLU A 65 0.00 -6.14 0.39
N HIS A 66 0.50 -5.49 1.45
CA HIS A 66 0.00 -5.71 2.80
C HIS A 66 -1.49 -5.42 2.90
N GLU A 67 -1.97 -4.28 2.39
CA GLU A 67 -3.38 -3.92 2.44
C GLU A 67 -4.26 -4.89 1.63
N SER A 68 -3.78 -5.38 0.48
CA SER A 68 -4.48 -6.39 -0.32
C SER A 68 -4.73 -7.67 0.48
N ILE A 69 -3.70 -8.15 1.19
CA ILE A 69 -3.78 -9.36 2.02
C ILE A 69 -4.61 -9.10 3.27
N CYS A 70 -4.30 -8.04 4.02
CA CYS A 70 -4.94 -7.69 5.27
C CYS A 70 -6.43 -7.37 5.09
N GLY A 71 -6.78 -6.70 4.00
CA GLY A 71 -8.16 -6.39 3.60
C GLY A 71 -8.94 -7.59 3.06
N SER A 72 -8.27 -8.71 2.77
CA SER A 72 -8.91 -9.96 2.38
C SER A 72 -9.48 -10.76 3.56
N ARG A 73 -9.14 -10.37 4.79
CA ARG A 73 -9.86 -10.85 5.99
C ARG A 73 -11.32 -10.44 5.90
N THR A 74 -12.20 -11.24 6.48
CA THR A 74 -13.63 -10.96 6.48
C THR A 74 -14.14 -10.52 7.85
N ALA A 75 -15.19 -9.71 7.84
CA ALA A 75 -15.96 -9.31 9.01
C ALA A 75 -17.46 -9.42 8.70
N PRO A 76 -18.32 -9.69 9.69
CA PRO A 76 -19.76 -9.66 9.48
C PRO A 76 -20.21 -8.22 9.17
N CYS A 77 -21.07 -8.04 8.17
CA CYS A 77 -21.72 -6.77 7.90
C CYS A 77 -22.76 -6.47 8.99
N ASP A 78 -22.73 -5.28 9.57
CA ASP A 78 -23.65 -4.90 10.66
C ASP A 78 -25.13 -4.88 10.24
N SER A 79 -25.41 -4.67 8.95
CA SER A 79 -26.79 -4.58 8.43
C SER A 79 -27.41 -5.93 8.10
N CYS A 80 -26.61 -6.94 7.72
CA CYS A 80 -27.13 -8.22 7.25
C CYS A 80 -26.43 -9.47 7.78
N GLY A 81 -25.38 -9.33 8.58
CA GLY A 81 -24.61 -10.41 9.18
C GLY A 81 -23.75 -11.22 8.21
N ARG A 82 -23.76 -10.93 6.91
CA ARG A 82 -22.94 -11.65 5.92
C ARG A 82 -21.45 -11.39 6.16
N SER A 83 -20.63 -12.41 6.02
CA SER A 83 -19.18 -12.27 6.09
C SER A 83 -18.66 -11.65 4.79
N ILE A 84 -18.16 -10.42 4.88
CA ILE A 84 -17.66 -9.65 3.72
C ILE A 84 -16.20 -9.32 3.96
N MET A 85 -15.38 -9.36 2.91
CA MET A 85 -13.98 -8.95 2.99
C MET A 85 -13.91 -7.47 3.37
N LEU A 86 -12.99 -7.10 4.26
CA LEU A 86 -12.83 -5.72 4.72
C LEU A 86 -12.64 -4.75 3.54
N LYS A 87 -11.86 -5.15 2.53
CA LYS A 87 -11.63 -4.36 1.32
C LYS A 87 -12.85 -4.23 0.38
N GLU A 88 -13.92 -4.98 0.64
CA GLU A 88 -15.17 -4.93 -0.13
C GLU A 88 -16.36 -4.38 0.66
N MET A 89 -16.18 -4.05 1.94
CA MET A 89 -17.29 -3.65 2.82
C MET A 89 -17.99 -2.38 2.29
N ASP A 90 -17.24 -1.37 1.86
CA ASP A 90 -17.83 -0.14 1.31
C ASP A 90 -18.72 -0.40 0.10
N ILE A 91 -18.26 -1.23 -0.84
CA ILE A 91 -19.04 -1.59 -2.02
C ILE A 91 -20.24 -2.44 -1.64
N HIS A 92 -20.09 -3.35 -0.68
CA HIS A 92 -21.22 -4.13 -0.17
C HIS A 92 -22.31 -3.23 0.41
N VAL A 93 -21.95 -2.26 1.24
CA VAL A 93 -22.91 -1.30 1.82
C VAL A 93 -23.62 -0.51 0.72
N ILE A 94 -22.88 0.01 -0.26
CA ILE A 94 -23.44 0.76 -1.40
C ILE A 94 -24.39 -0.13 -2.23
N ALA A 95 -23.93 -1.31 -2.64
CA ALA A 95 -24.68 -2.14 -3.59
C ALA A 95 -25.88 -2.87 -2.97
N VAL A 96 -25.84 -3.17 -1.66
CA VAL A 96 -26.85 -4.01 -0.99
C VAL A 96 -27.75 -3.19 -0.05
N HIS A 97 -27.23 -2.10 0.54
CA HIS A 97 -27.92 -1.38 1.62
C HIS A 97 -28.23 0.08 1.30
N GLN A 98 -27.62 0.69 0.28
CA GLN A 98 -27.96 2.06 -0.10
C GLN A 98 -29.32 2.08 -0.79
N LYS A 99 -30.34 2.56 -0.05
CA LYS A 99 -31.64 2.92 -0.63
C LYS A 99 -31.48 4.24 -1.36
N ASN A 100 -31.95 4.30 -2.61
CA ASN A 100 -32.17 5.56 -3.34
C ASN A 100 -33.08 6.50 -2.55
#